data_AF-R7N196-F1
#
_entry.id   AF-R7N196-F1
#
_cell.length_a   1.000
_cell.length_b   1.000
_cell.length_c   1.000
_cell.angle_alpha   90.00
_cell.angle_beta   90.00
_cell.angle_gamma   90.00
#
_symmetry.space_group_name_H-M   'P 1'
#
loop_
_entity.id
_entity.type
_entity.pdbx_description
1 polymer ?
#
loop_
_entity_poly.entity_id
_entity_poly.type
_entity_poly.pdbx_seq_one_letter_code
_entity_poly.pdbx_strand_id
1 'polypeptide(L)'
;MNEDLKEKCPVLKQYTQYVEQVRRNSASMPLEQAVEAAIEYCIRQDILKDFLLKQRAEVVKMSIFEYDEEREMELIRRDEREIGEQIGAEKERKKAEQELKKVKENLDKSQENAVQSMISLCQRLGGTKEQAIEELQGNYGQTEEQAKEKIKTYWKE
;
A
#
# COMPACT_ATOMS: atom_id res chain seq x y z
N MET A 1 30.06 1.63 27.04
CA MET A 1 30.61 3.00 26.99
C MET A 1 32.05 2.92 27.47
N ASN A 2 33.03 3.55 26.80
CA ASN A 2 34.45 3.34 27.08
C ASN A 2 34.86 4.15 28.33
N GLU A 3 35.17 3.47 29.44
CA GLU A 3 35.56 4.07 30.73
C GLU A 3 36.82 4.96 30.58
N ASP A 4 37.78 4.50 29.77
CA ASP A 4 39.05 5.20 29.50
C ASP A 4 38.89 6.59 28.83
N LEU A 5 37.79 6.80 28.09
CA LEU A 5 37.51 8.10 27.45
C LEU A 5 36.89 9.10 28.43
N LYS A 6 36.14 8.63 29.43
CA LYS A 6 35.53 9.48 30.46
C LYS A 6 36.59 10.06 31.40
N GLU A 7 37.64 9.31 31.72
CA GLU A 7 38.73 9.81 32.58
C GLU A 7 39.57 10.89 31.91
N LYS A 8 39.75 10.80 30.59
CA LYS A 8 40.62 11.72 29.83
C LYS A 8 39.96 13.07 29.50
N CYS A 9 38.64 13.21 29.62
CA CYS A 9 37.92 14.44 29.30
C CYS A 9 36.91 14.79 30.41
N PRO A 10 37.19 15.81 31.25
CA PRO A 10 36.29 16.24 32.32
C PRO A 10 34.89 16.62 31.83
N VAL A 11 34.78 17.23 30.66
CA VAL A 11 33.50 17.63 30.06
C VAL A 11 32.67 16.40 29.66
N LEU A 12 33.29 15.39 29.07
CA LEU A 12 32.62 14.14 28.68
C LEU A 12 32.14 13.35 29.92
N LYS A 13 32.93 13.38 31.00
CA LYS A 13 32.53 12.81 32.29
C LYS A 13 31.28 13.50 32.83
N GLN A 14 31.28 14.84 32.87
CA GLN A 14 30.13 15.61 33.34
C GLN A 14 28.89 15.43 32.44
N TYR A 15 29.07 15.33 31.13
CA TYR A 15 27.99 14.99 30.20
C TYR A 15 27.38 13.62 30.50
N THR A 16 28.20 12.62 30.76
CA THR A 16 27.71 11.28 31.15
C THR A 16 26.88 11.35 32.43
N GLN A 17 27.34 12.12 33.43
CA GLN A 17 26.61 12.31 34.68
C GLN A 17 25.25 12.98 34.47
N TYR A 18 25.17 13.98 33.58
CA TYR A 18 23.90 14.60 33.19
C TYR A 18 22.95 13.58 32.55
N VAL A 19 23.40 12.81 31.56
CA VAL A 19 22.58 11.79 30.87
C VAL A 19 22.09 10.72 31.85
N GLU A 20 22.96 10.26 32.76
CA GLU A 20 22.57 9.31 33.81
C GLU A 20 21.52 9.89 34.75
N GLN A 21 21.61 11.18 35.09
CA GLN A 21 20.62 11.83 35.94
C GLN A 21 19.26 11.97 35.25
N VAL A 22 19.23 12.35 33.97
CA VAL A 22 18.00 12.41 33.17
C VAL A 22 17.32 11.04 33.14
N ARG A 23 18.08 9.96 32.87
CA ARG A 23 17.57 8.57 32.86
C ARG A 23 17.02 8.11 34.21
N ARG A 24 17.68 8.49 35.31
CA ARG A 24 17.20 8.17 36.67
C ARG A 24 15.88 8.87 36.97
N ASN A 25 15.78 10.14 36.59
CA ASN A 25 14.56 10.92 36.82
C ASN A 25 13.42 10.39 35.94
N SER A 26 13.67 10.09 34.66
CA SER A 26 12.66 9.62 33.70
C SER A 26 12.05 8.27 34.08
N ALA A 27 12.67 7.50 34.98
CA ALA A 27 12.09 6.27 35.54
C ALA A 27 10.94 6.54 36.54
N SER A 28 10.81 7.76 37.07
CA SER A 28 9.83 8.11 38.11
C SER A 28 8.99 9.35 37.80
N MET A 29 9.30 10.10 36.74
CA MET A 29 8.55 11.29 36.33
C MET A 29 8.57 11.48 34.80
N PRO A 30 7.64 12.28 34.23
CA PRO A 30 7.60 12.60 32.81
C PRO A 30 8.91 13.19 32.28
N LEU A 31 9.22 12.97 31.01
CA LEU A 31 10.52 13.34 30.41
C LEU A 31 10.82 14.84 30.56
N GLU A 32 9.84 15.72 30.35
CA GLU A 32 10.08 17.17 30.49
C GLU A 32 10.51 17.53 31.92
N GLN A 33 9.80 16.98 32.92
CA GLN A 33 10.12 17.20 34.32
C GLN A 33 11.44 16.54 34.71
N ALA A 34 11.74 15.37 34.15
CA ALA A 34 12.97 14.63 34.39
C ALA A 34 14.21 15.41 33.92
N VAL A 35 14.11 16.00 32.72
CA VAL A 35 15.14 16.86 32.13
C VAL A 35 15.33 18.13 32.96
N GLU A 36 14.25 18.83 33.32
CA GLU A 36 14.36 20.04 34.13
C GLU A 36 14.97 19.78 35.52
N ALA A 37 14.52 18.72 36.20
CA ALA A 37 15.06 18.33 37.50
C ALA A 37 16.53 17.89 37.40
N ALA A 38 16.93 17.23 36.31
CA ALA A 38 18.32 16.84 36.07
C ALA A 38 19.22 18.05 35.82
N ILE A 39 18.75 19.04 35.07
CA ILE A 39 19.47 20.30 34.84
C ILE A 39 19.71 21.02 36.17
N GLU A 40 18.69 21.14 37.02
CA GLU A 40 18.83 21.80 38.32
C GLU A 40 19.78 21.06 39.26
N TYR A 41 19.70 19.72 39.28
CA TYR A 41 20.63 18.90 40.04
C TYR A 41 22.07 19.10 39.57
N CYS A 42 22.32 19.04 38.26
CA CYS A 42 23.65 19.20 37.68
C CYS A 42 24.23 20.60 37.95
N ILE A 43 23.43 21.67 37.84
CA ILE A 43 23.85 23.04 38.19
C ILE A 43 24.27 23.14 39.67
N ARG A 44 23.50 22.53 40.58
CA ARG A 44 23.81 22.53 42.02
C ARG A 44 25.09 21.74 42.36
N GLN A 45 25.39 20.69 41.60
CA GLN A 45 26.56 19.83 41.78
C GLN A 45 27.78 20.25 40.95
N ASP A 46 27.75 21.43 40.33
CA ASP A 46 28.83 21.96 39.47
C ASP A 46 29.14 21.08 38.24
N ILE A 47 28.14 20.36 37.74
CA ILE A 47 28.22 19.47 36.56
C ILE A 47 27.69 20.22 35.35
N LEU A 48 28.51 20.44 34.32
CA LEU A 48 28.16 21.22 33.12
C LEU A 48 27.53 22.59 33.43
N LYS A 49 27.78 23.15 34.62
CA LYS A 49 27.02 24.27 35.18
C LYS A 49 26.96 25.48 34.24
N ASP A 50 28.11 25.94 33.75
CA ASP A 50 28.18 27.11 32.88
C ASP A 50 27.48 26.87 31.53
N PHE A 51 27.52 25.64 31.03
CA PHE A 51 26.85 25.25 29.79
C PHE A 51 25.33 25.20 29.99
N LEU A 52 24.87 24.51 31.02
CA LEU A 52 23.45 24.34 31.34
C LEU A 52 22.78 25.66 31.74
N LEU A 53 23.50 26.57 32.41
CA LEU A 53 22.99 27.91 32.73
C LEU A 53 22.78 28.77 31.47
N LYS A 54 23.71 28.69 30.50
CA LYS A 54 23.65 29.49 29.27
C LYS A 54 22.69 28.91 28.22
N GLN A 55 22.57 27.59 28.16
CA GLN A 55 21.86 26.88 27.08
C GLN A 55 20.63 26.09 27.58
N ARG A 56 20.08 26.43 28.76
CA ARG A 56 18.96 25.68 29.37
C ARG A 56 17.82 25.41 28.40
N ALA A 57 17.33 26.46 27.71
CA ALA A 57 16.19 26.32 26.80
C ALA A 57 16.48 25.38 25.63
N GLU A 58 17.69 25.44 25.07
CA GLU A 58 18.09 24.57 23.96
C GLU A 58 18.29 23.13 24.41
N VAL A 59 18.90 22.91 25.58
CA VAL A 59 19.07 21.57 26.16
C VAL A 59 17.73 20.93 26.49
N VAL A 60 16.81 21.69 27.11
CA VAL A 60 15.44 21.23 27.37
C VAL A 60 14.74 20.86 26.07
N LYS A 61 14.78 21.75 25.07
CA LYS A 61 14.17 21.52 23.76
C LYS A 61 14.76 20.28 23.07
N MET A 62 16.08 20.15 23.00
CA MET A 62 16.75 19.03 22.34
C MET A 62 16.57 17.71 23.09
N SER A 63 16.53 17.72 24.43
CA SER A 63 16.31 16.51 25.25
C SER A 63 14.85 16.05 25.27
N ILE A 64 13.89 16.94 24.99
CA ILE A 64 12.46 16.58 24.89
C ILE A 64 12.08 16.22 23.45
N PHE A 65 12.72 16.84 22.46
CA PHE A 65 12.44 16.61 21.04
C PHE A 65 13.13 15.36 20.47
N GLU A 66 13.64 14.45 21.33
CA GLU A 66 14.17 13.18 20.83
C GLU A 66 13.06 12.39 20.11
N TYR A 67 13.45 11.78 19.00
CA TYR A 67 12.65 10.91 18.14
C TYR A 67 11.81 9.92 18.98
N ASP A 68 10.49 10.12 18.98
CA ASP A 68 9.53 9.18 19.56
C ASP A 68 9.39 7.99 18.59
N GLU A 69 10.34 7.07 18.70
CA GLU A 69 10.43 5.88 17.87
C GLU A 69 9.14 5.06 17.90
N GLU A 70 8.44 5.01 19.03
CA GLU A 70 7.17 4.30 19.15
C GLU A 70 6.10 4.95 18.27
N ARG A 71 5.95 6.28 18.35
CA ARG A 71 4.98 7.02 17.53
C ARG A 71 5.30 6.92 16.04
N GLU A 72 6.56 7.04 15.65
CA GLU A 72 6.98 6.94 14.25
C GLU A 72 6.77 5.51 13.72
N MET A 73 7.10 4.48 14.52
CA MET A 73 6.79 3.09 14.18
C MET A 73 5.29 2.84 14.03
N GLU A 74 4.45 3.43 14.88
CA GLU A 74 2.99 3.32 14.77
C GLU A 74 2.44 3.96 13.49
N LEU A 75 2.95 5.13 13.11
CA LEU A 75 2.59 5.80 11.86
C LEU A 75 2.98 4.94 10.65
N ILE A 76 4.21 4.43 10.62
CA ILE A 76 4.69 3.55 9.54
C ILE A 76 3.80 2.30 9.42
N ARG A 77 3.49 1.63 10.54
CA ARG A 77 2.63 0.43 10.53
C ARG A 77 1.22 0.72 10.02
N ARG A 78 0.67 1.89 10.37
CA ARG A 78 -0.64 2.32 9.88
C ARG A 78 -0.62 2.52 8.37
N ASP A 79 0.37 3.24 7.87
CA ASP A 79 0.52 3.53 6.44
C ASP A 79 0.76 2.24 5.64
N GLU A 80 1.61 1.34 6.15
CA GLU A 80 1.85 0.02 5.55
C GLU A 80 0.57 -0.81 5.45
N ARG A 81 -0.26 -0.78 6.49
CA ARG A 81 -1.56 -1.48 6.49
C ARG A 81 -2.50 -0.88 5.45
N GLU A 82 -2.62 0.45 5.41
CA GLU A 82 -3.50 1.14 4.46
C GLU A 82 -3.06 0.88 3.01
N ILE A 83 -1.76 0.97 2.72
CA ILE A 83 -1.19 0.63 1.41
C ILE A 83 -1.46 -0.84 1.08
N GLY A 84 -1.30 -1.75 2.04
CA GLY A 84 -1.58 -3.18 1.86
C GLY A 84 -3.04 -3.46 1.50
N GLU A 85 -3.98 -2.81 2.17
CA GLU A 85 -5.42 -2.91 1.90
C GLU A 85 -5.78 -2.35 0.51
N GLN A 86 -5.22 -1.18 0.14
CA GLN A 86 -5.41 -0.59 -1.19
C GLN A 86 -4.87 -1.46 -2.32
N ILE A 87 -3.63 -1.97 -2.17
CA ILE A 87 -3.01 -2.88 -3.15
C ILE A 87 -3.80 -4.18 -3.26
N GLY A 88 -4.28 -4.70 -2.13
CA GLY A 88 -5.14 -5.89 -2.08
C GLY A 88 -6.41 -5.71 -2.91
N ALA A 89 -7.16 -4.64 -2.61
CA ALA A 89 -8.40 -4.32 -3.31
C ALA A 89 -8.18 -4.08 -4.82
N GLU A 90 -7.09 -3.41 -5.20
CA GLU A 90 -6.78 -3.18 -6.62
C GLU A 90 -6.44 -4.50 -7.34
N LYS A 91 -5.67 -5.40 -6.70
CA LYS A 91 -5.36 -6.71 -7.26
C LYS A 91 -6.61 -7.57 -7.46
N GLU A 92 -7.53 -7.56 -6.49
CA GLU A 92 -8.79 -8.27 -6.59
C GLU A 92 -9.66 -7.72 -7.73
N ARG A 93 -9.78 -6.39 -7.83
CA ARG A 93 -10.51 -5.75 -8.93
C ARG A 93 -9.94 -6.12 -10.29
N LYS A 94 -8.62 -6.04 -10.46
CA LYS A 94 -7.93 -6.42 -11.70
C LYS A 94 -8.14 -7.89 -12.05
N LYS A 95 -8.13 -8.79 -11.07
CA LYS A 95 -8.43 -10.22 -11.30
C LYS A 95 -9.87 -10.41 -11.77
N ALA A 96 -10.84 -9.79 -11.09
CA ALA A 96 -12.25 -9.87 -11.46
C ALA A 96 -12.51 -9.33 -12.87
N GLU A 97 -11.90 -8.20 -13.23
CA GLU A 97 -11.98 -7.62 -14.58
C GLU A 97 -11.41 -8.57 -15.65
N GLN A 98 -10.27 -9.21 -15.37
CA GLN A 98 -9.66 -10.19 -16.28
C GLN A 98 -10.52 -11.45 -16.44
N GLU A 99 -11.10 -11.96 -15.35
CA GLU A 99 -11.99 -13.12 -15.40
C GLU A 99 -13.27 -12.80 -16.19
N LEU A 100 -13.89 -11.64 -15.95
CA LEU A 100 -15.04 -11.18 -16.74
C LEU A 100 -14.72 -11.06 -18.22
N LYS A 101 -13.53 -10.54 -18.57
CA LYS A 101 -13.09 -10.46 -19.96
C LYS A 101 -12.97 -11.85 -20.59
N LYS A 102 -12.36 -12.81 -19.90
CA LYS A 102 -12.26 -14.20 -20.37
C LYS A 102 -13.63 -14.86 -20.55
N VAL A 103 -14.55 -14.63 -19.62
CA VAL A 103 -15.92 -15.16 -19.72
C VAL A 103 -16.63 -14.60 -20.96
N LYS A 104 -16.53 -13.29 -21.20
CA LYS A 104 -17.09 -12.65 -22.41
C LYS A 104 -16.49 -13.23 -23.69
N GLU A 105 -15.16 -13.29 -23.78
CA GLU A 105 -14.47 -13.85 -24.95
C GLU A 105 -14.87 -15.31 -25.23
N ASN A 106 -15.04 -16.11 -24.17
CA ASN A 106 -15.50 -17.49 -24.31
C ASN A 106 -16.96 -17.58 -24.76
N LEU A 107 -17.82 -16.72 -24.25
CA LEU A 107 -19.23 -16.65 -24.66
C LEU A 107 -19.35 -16.24 -26.13
N ASP A 108 -18.62 -15.21 -26.55
CA ASP A 108 -18.61 -14.72 -27.94
C ASP A 108 -18.13 -15.82 -28.90
N LYS A 109 -17.02 -16.51 -28.56
CA LYS A 109 -16.54 -17.66 -29.33
C LYS A 109 -17.56 -18.80 -29.39
N SER A 110 -18.24 -19.07 -28.28
CA SER A 110 -19.26 -20.12 -28.25
C SER A 110 -20.47 -19.77 -29.12
N GLN A 111 -20.90 -18.51 -29.11
CA GLN A 111 -21.97 -18.02 -29.98
C GLN A 111 -21.54 -18.09 -31.46
N GLU A 112 -20.31 -17.69 -31.77
CA GLU A 112 -19.75 -17.77 -33.12
C GLU A 112 -19.74 -19.21 -33.64
N ASN A 113 -19.28 -20.16 -32.82
CA ASN A 113 -19.26 -21.57 -33.18
C ASN A 113 -20.68 -22.13 -33.41
N ALA A 114 -21.66 -21.68 -32.62
CA ALA A 114 -23.06 -22.09 -32.78
C ALA A 114 -23.64 -21.57 -34.10
N VAL A 115 -23.39 -20.30 -34.43
CA VAL A 115 -23.77 -19.67 -35.70
C VAL A 115 -23.15 -20.42 -36.88
N GLN A 116 -21.85 -20.69 -36.84
CA GLN A 116 -21.16 -21.44 -37.89
C GLN A 116 -21.72 -22.86 -38.06
N SER A 117 -22.04 -23.54 -36.95
CA SER A 117 -22.61 -24.89 -36.97
C SER A 117 -24.01 -24.90 -37.57
N MET A 118 -24.84 -23.91 -37.23
CA MET A 118 -26.19 -23.74 -37.78
C MET A 118 -26.12 -23.51 -39.30
N ILE A 119 -25.26 -22.59 -39.76
CA ILE A 119 -25.07 -22.31 -41.20
C ILE A 119 -24.64 -23.58 -41.94
N SER A 120 -23.66 -24.31 -41.39
CA SER A 120 -23.17 -25.56 -41.97
C SER A 120 -24.25 -26.64 -42.03
N LEU A 121 -25.14 -26.70 -41.02
CA LEU A 121 -26.26 -27.62 -40.98
C LEU A 121 -27.33 -27.27 -42.02
N CYS A 122 -27.72 -26.01 -42.14
CA CYS A 122 -28.63 -25.53 -43.18
C CYS A 122 -28.12 -25.91 -44.56
N GLN A 123 -26.84 -25.67 -44.85
CA GLN A 123 -26.23 -26.03 -46.13
C GLN A 123 -26.28 -27.55 -46.38
N ARG A 124 -25.94 -28.37 -45.38
CA ARG A 124 -25.91 -29.84 -45.52
C ARG A 124 -27.29 -30.45 -45.75
N LEU A 125 -28.33 -29.83 -45.21
CA LEU A 125 -29.73 -30.27 -45.39
C LEU A 125 -30.35 -29.76 -46.70
N GLY A 126 -29.58 -29.06 -47.54
CA GLY A 126 -30.05 -28.50 -48.81
C GLY A 126 -30.84 -27.20 -48.66
N GLY A 127 -30.72 -26.52 -47.52
CA GLY A 127 -31.34 -25.22 -47.29
C GLY A 127 -30.71 -24.10 -48.12
N THR A 128 -31.45 -23.02 -48.34
CA THR A 128 -30.95 -21.84 -49.07
C THR A 128 -30.27 -20.84 -48.14
N LYS A 129 -29.55 -19.88 -48.73
CA LYS A 129 -28.92 -18.78 -47.98
C LYS A 129 -29.97 -17.93 -47.27
N GLU A 130 -31.13 -17.74 -47.89
CA GLU A 130 -32.26 -16.98 -47.34
C GLU A 130 -32.84 -17.65 -46.09
N GLN A 131 -33.00 -18.98 -46.11
CA GLN A 131 -33.49 -19.73 -44.95
C GLN A 131 -32.51 -19.63 -43.76
N ALA A 132 -31.21 -19.68 -44.02
CA ALA A 132 -30.22 -19.52 -42.96
C ALA A 132 -30.17 -18.08 -42.41
N ILE A 133 -30.49 -17.06 -43.22
CA ILE A 133 -30.64 -15.67 -42.76
C ILE A 133 -31.86 -15.55 -41.83
N GLU A 134 -33.01 -16.09 -42.22
CA GLU A 134 -34.22 -16.09 -41.39
C GLU A 134 -33.97 -16.76 -40.03
N GLU A 135 -33.25 -17.89 -40.01
CA GLU A 135 -32.85 -18.60 -38.79
C GLU A 135 -31.91 -17.77 -37.90
N LEU A 136 -30.94 -17.04 -38.46
CA LEU A 136 -30.05 -16.16 -37.69
C LEU A 136 -30.81 -14.98 -37.08
N GLN A 137 -31.76 -14.42 -37.82
CA GLN A 137 -32.59 -13.31 -37.33
C GLN A 137 -33.56 -13.77 -36.24
N GLY A 138 -34.19 -14.94 -36.42
CA GLY A 138 -35.19 -15.49 -35.50
C GLY A 138 -34.60 -16.06 -34.21
N ASN A 139 -33.55 -16.90 -34.32
CA ASN A 139 -33.01 -17.65 -33.18
C ASN A 139 -31.82 -16.97 -32.48
N TYR A 140 -31.09 -16.09 -33.19
CA TYR A 140 -29.90 -15.42 -32.65
C TYR A 140 -30.08 -13.90 -32.55
N GLY A 141 -31.24 -13.36 -32.95
CA GLY A 141 -31.56 -11.93 -32.87
C GLY A 141 -30.63 -11.04 -33.70
N GLN A 142 -29.97 -11.60 -34.71
CA GLN A 142 -29.05 -10.84 -35.56
C GLN A 142 -29.81 -9.87 -36.47
N THR A 143 -29.19 -8.74 -36.78
CA THR A 143 -29.73 -7.86 -37.84
C THR A 143 -29.55 -8.53 -39.20
N GLU A 144 -30.33 -8.09 -40.18
CA GLU A 144 -30.24 -8.62 -41.55
C GLU A 144 -28.83 -8.44 -42.13
N GLU A 145 -28.16 -7.32 -41.84
CA GLU A 145 -26.78 -7.06 -42.26
C GLU A 145 -25.78 -8.03 -41.60
N GLN A 146 -25.90 -8.24 -40.30
CA GLN A 146 -25.04 -9.18 -39.56
C GLN A 146 -25.21 -10.61 -40.07
N ALA A 147 -26.45 -11.05 -40.29
CA ALA A 147 -26.74 -12.37 -40.81
C ALA A 147 -26.15 -12.56 -42.22
N LYS A 148 -26.28 -11.57 -43.11
CA LYS A 148 -25.68 -11.60 -44.45
C LYS A 148 -24.16 -11.69 -44.40
N GLU A 149 -23.50 -10.94 -43.51
CA GLU A 149 -22.05 -11.04 -43.32
C GLU A 149 -21.64 -12.44 -42.86
N LYS A 150 -22.32 -13.00 -41.85
CA LYS A 150 -22.02 -14.36 -41.36
C LYS A 150 -22.19 -15.42 -42.44
N ILE A 151 -23.23 -15.32 -43.25
CA ILE A 151 -23.45 -16.21 -44.40
C ILE A 151 -22.32 -16.07 -45.42
N LYS A 152 -21.90 -14.84 -45.75
CA LYS A 152 -20.76 -14.62 -46.65
C LYS A 152 -19.46 -15.23 -46.12
N THR A 153 -19.24 -15.22 -44.81
CA THR A 153 -18.05 -15.76 -44.17
C THR A 153 -18.05 -17.29 -44.06
N TYR A 154 -19.19 -17.90 -43.72
CA TYR A 154 -19.24 -19.31 -43.31
C TYR A 154 -19.93 -20.25 -44.31
N TRP A 155 -20.67 -19.73 -45.30
CA TRP A 155 -21.31 -20.55 -46.33
C TRP A 155 -20.28 -20.97 -47.39
N LYS A 156 -20.08 -22.28 -47.57
CA LYS A 156 -19.15 -22.79 -48.59
C LYS A 156 -19.82 -22.77 -49.96
N GLU A 157 -19.15 -22.27 -50.99
CA GLU A 157 -19.66 -22.31 -52.38
C GLU A 157 -19.62 -23.73 -52.97
#